data_AF-M5IRS1-F1
#
_entry.id   AF-M5IRS1-F1
#
_cell.length_a   1.000
_cell.length_b   1.000
_cell.length_c   1.000
_cell.angle_alpha   90.00
_cell.angle_beta   90.00
_cell.angle_gamma   90.00
#
_symmetry.space_group_name_H-M   'P 1'
#
loop_
_entity.id
_entity.type
_entity.pdbx_description
1 polymer ?
#
loop_
_entity_poly.entity_id
_entity_poly.type
_entity_poly.pdbx_seq_one_letter_code
_entity_poly.pdbx_strand_id
1 'polypeptide(L)'
;MRELKIFIIVVILTGVTYWGIEPYAHNVMHPHVGAADYDFGAEDINQAKSVVEARQKALDATKALNDEKKVAGAQKDLEEAQKSLEDYTAFWNDIKAINLAKGDATKGSETFANAGCAGCHGVEAAGMPTAMSAAELSEAYGVVPPDLSTAGAIYDEHFLAALIKDPTKALKLTHKFNDEKPYPMPAFFGAGGEDPNAEIADIVAYLKSIAPKEVSDEQVFRDACQRCHDMKYENKYTLTNRVNLAAYMGSNPPDLSMMIRSKGDDYLHKFINDTQKMLPGTAMPRVGLNKASEDKVIAYMAKAGDAKKAERESLGINMMIYFLIFGIFGWLWKRKVWSSLH
;
A
#
# COMPACT_ATOMS: atom_id res chain seq x y z
N MET A 1 -17.12 36.53 -40.29
CA MET A 1 -18.11 36.25 -39.22
C MET A 1 -18.41 34.76 -39.01
N ARG A 2 -18.56 33.93 -40.05
CA ARG A 2 -18.83 32.48 -39.90
C ARG A 2 -17.72 31.73 -39.15
N GLU A 3 -16.46 32.02 -39.48
CA GLU A 3 -15.30 31.39 -38.83
C GLU A 3 -15.13 31.80 -37.37
N LEU A 4 -15.43 33.05 -37.02
CA LEU A 4 -15.42 33.51 -35.63
C LEU A 4 -16.48 32.80 -34.77
N LYS A 5 -17.67 32.55 -35.34
CA LYS A 5 -18.73 31.79 -34.66
C LYS A 5 -18.31 30.33 -34.43
N ILE A 6 -17.69 29.69 -35.42
CA ILE A 6 -17.16 28.33 -35.30
C ILE A 6 -16.08 28.28 -34.22
N PHE A 7 -15.13 29.23 -34.23
CA PHE A 7 -14.09 29.33 -33.20
C PHE A 7 -14.68 29.49 -31.79
N ILE A 8 -15.66 30.38 -31.60
CA ILE A 8 -16.31 30.58 -30.29
C ILE A 8 -17.00 29.29 -29.82
N ILE A 9 -17.71 28.58 -30.72
CA ILE A 9 -18.35 27.30 -30.37
C ILE A 9 -17.31 26.27 -29.94
N VAL A 10 -16.20 26.14 -30.66
CA VAL A 10 -15.11 25.22 -30.30
C VAL A 10 -14.53 25.59 -28.94
N VAL A 11 -14.23 26.87 -28.68
CA VAL A 11 -13.71 27.34 -27.38
C VAL A 11 -14.68 27.04 -26.24
N ILE A 12 -15.99 27.26 -26.44
CA ILE A 12 -17.01 26.95 -25.43
C ILE A 12 -17.07 25.45 -25.17
N LEU A 13 -17.12 24.62 -26.21
CA LEU A 13 -17.17 23.16 -26.05
C LEU A 13 -15.91 22.64 -25.36
N THR A 14 -14.72 23.10 -25.78
CA THR A 14 -13.45 22.75 -25.12
C THR A 14 -13.44 23.21 -23.66
N GLY A 15 -13.93 24.42 -23.36
CA GLY A 15 -14.03 24.93 -21.98
C GLY A 15 -15.00 24.11 -21.12
N VAL A 16 -16.16 23.73 -21.64
CA VAL A 16 -17.12 22.86 -20.95
C VAL A 16 -16.53 21.47 -20.70
N THR A 17 -15.79 20.92 -21.66
CA THR A 17 -15.09 19.65 -21.45
C THR A 17 -14.03 19.77 -20.36
N TYR A 18 -13.16 20.77 -20.43
CA TYR A 18 -11.98 20.88 -19.55
C TYR A 18 -12.30 21.39 -18.13
N TRP A 19 -13.34 22.22 -17.98
CA TRP A 19 -13.73 22.79 -16.67
C TRP A 19 -15.02 22.22 -16.10
N GLY A 20 -15.83 21.55 -16.92
CA GLY A 20 -17.08 20.93 -16.48
C GLY A 20 -16.97 19.41 -16.41
N ILE A 21 -16.89 18.78 -17.59
CA ILE A 21 -16.99 17.31 -17.72
C ILE A 21 -15.78 16.61 -17.11
N GLU A 22 -14.56 17.04 -17.45
CA GLU A 22 -13.32 16.39 -17.00
C GLU A 22 -13.13 16.47 -15.47
N PRO A 23 -13.28 17.63 -14.80
CA PRO A 23 -13.18 17.69 -13.34
C PRO A 23 -14.25 16.88 -12.63
N TYR A 24 -15.49 16.89 -13.15
CA TYR A 24 -16.58 16.08 -12.61
C TYR A 24 -16.29 14.58 -12.79
N ALA A 25 -15.90 14.16 -13.99
CA ALA A 25 -15.55 12.78 -14.28
C ALA A 25 -14.37 12.31 -13.43
N HIS A 26 -13.32 13.14 -13.25
CA HIS A 26 -12.20 12.82 -12.37
C HIS A 26 -12.61 12.75 -10.90
N ASN A 27 -13.51 13.60 -10.42
CA ASN A 27 -14.01 13.50 -9.04
C ASN A 27 -14.82 12.21 -8.81
N VAL A 28 -15.69 11.85 -9.76
CA VAL A 28 -16.54 10.66 -9.65
C VAL A 28 -15.74 9.37 -9.83
N MET A 29 -14.81 9.32 -10.78
CA MET A 29 -13.99 8.13 -11.06
C MET A 29 -12.77 7.99 -10.13
N HIS A 30 -12.30 9.10 -9.57
CA HIS A 30 -11.20 9.14 -8.60
C HIS A 30 -11.67 9.88 -7.34
N PRO A 31 -12.58 9.27 -6.56
CA PRO A 31 -13.02 9.85 -5.31
C PRO A 31 -11.81 10.11 -4.41
N HIS A 32 -11.86 11.21 -3.66
CA HIS A 32 -10.76 11.59 -2.79
C HIS A 32 -10.50 10.48 -1.77
N VAL A 33 -9.28 9.95 -1.80
CA VAL A 33 -8.79 8.99 -0.81
C VAL A 33 -7.92 9.74 0.19
N GLY A 34 -8.17 9.53 1.47
CA GLY A 34 -7.38 10.10 2.57
C GLY A 34 -5.89 9.77 2.45
N ALA A 35 -5.04 10.55 3.13
CA ALA A 35 -3.60 10.34 3.16
C ALA A 35 -3.22 8.97 3.77
N ALA A 36 -1.95 8.59 3.61
CA ALA A 36 -1.37 7.49 4.38
C ALA A 36 -1.36 7.86 5.87
N ASP A 37 -1.70 6.89 6.73
CA ASP A 37 -1.67 7.04 8.18
C ASP A 37 -0.82 5.91 8.75
N TYR A 38 0.18 6.27 9.55
CA TYR A 38 1.11 5.32 10.15
C TYR A 38 0.68 4.87 11.55
N ASP A 39 -0.44 5.38 12.09
CA ASP A 39 -1.21 4.65 13.11
C ASP A 39 -2.12 3.65 12.39
N PHE A 40 -1.56 2.49 12.07
CA PHE A 40 -2.26 1.42 11.34
C PHE A 40 -3.57 0.98 12.01
N GLY A 41 -3.65 1.07 13.35
CA GLY A 41 -4.86 0.73 14.08
C GLY A 41 -5.95 1.78 13.97
N ALA A 42 -5.59 3.07 14.08
CA ALA A 42 -6.54 4.15 13.81
C ALA A 42 -7.04 4.07 12.37
N GLU A 43 -6.14 3.80 11.42
CA GLU A 43 -6.47 3.67 10.01
C GLU A 43 -7.48 2.53 9.75
N ASP A 44 -7.21 1.33 10.25
CA ASP A 44 -8.11 0.19 10.05
C ASP A 44 -9.49 0.41 10.66
N ILE A 45 -9.55 1.00 11.85
CA ILE A 45 -10.81 1.33 12.51
C ILE A 45 -11.57 2.39 11.71
N ASN A 46 -10.88 3.42 11.19
CA ASN A 46 -11.50 4.47 10.38
C ASN A 46 -12.00 3.93 9.04
N GLN A 47 -11.23 3.06 8.39
CA GLN A 47 -11.68 2.39 7.17
C GLN A 47 -12.92 1.54 7.46
N ALA A 48 -12.91 0.71 8.51
CA ALA A 48 -14.05 -0.12 8.88
C ALA A 48 -15.31 0.72 9.18
N LYS A 49 -15.16 1.86 9.89
CA LYS A 49 -16.26 2.83 10.07
C LYS A 49 -16.79 3.35 8.74
N SER A 50 -15.92 3.73 7.80
CA SER A 50 -16.35 4.22 6.49
C SER A 50 -17.15 3.16 5.70
N VAL A 51 -16.78 1.87 5.85
CA VAL A 51 -17.52 0.76 5.25
C VAL A 51 -18.90 0.60 5.89
N VAL A 52 -19.01 0.65 7.22
CA VAL A 52 -20.30 0.63 7.93
C VAL A 52 -21.20 1.77 7.47
N GLU A 53 -20.68 3.00 7.37
CA GLU A 53 -21.43 4.15 6.87
C GLU A 53 -21.91 3.95 5.42
N ALA A 54 -21.06 3.40 4.56
CA ALA A 54 -21.42 3.10 3.18
C ALA A 54 -22.51 2.02 3.08
N ARG A 55 -22.42 0.94 3.88
CA ARG A 55 -23.43 -0.12 3.94
C ARG A 55 -24.75 0.37 4.53
N GLN A 56 -24.71 1.25 5.53
CA GLN A 56 -25.90 1.89 6.06
C GLN A 56 -26.61 2.72 4.99
N LYS A 57 -25.87 3.58 4.25
CA LYS A 57 -26.43 4.35 3.13
C LYS A 57 -27.03 3.46 2.04
N ALA A 58 -26.37 2.34 1.72
CA ALA A 58 -26.86 1.37 0.73
C ALA A 58 -28.14 0.67 1.20
N LEU A 59 -28.23 0.31 2.48
CA LEU A 59 -29.45 -0.25 3.07
C LEU A 59 -30.61 0.74 3.01
N ASP A 60 -30.38 1.99 3.38
CA ASP A 60 -31.42 3.04 3.37
C ASP A 60 -31.91 3.34 1.94
N ALA A 61 -31.00 3.37 0.96
CA ALA A 61 -31.36 3.47 -0.45
C ALA A 61 -32.17 2.26 -0.95
N THR A 62 -31.84 1.06 -0.46
CA THR A 62 -32.53 -0.18 -0.85
C THR A 62 -33.93 -0.30 -0.24
N LYS A 63 -34.13 0.19 0.99
CA LYS A 63 -35.45 0.27 1.63
C LYS A 63 -36.43 1.11 0.81
N ALA A 64 -35.96 2.11 0.07
CA ALA A 64 -36.80 2.91 -0.83
C ALA A 64 -37.29 2.15 -2.08
N LEU A 65 -36.75 0.96 -2.37
CA LEU A 65 -37.07 0.16 -3.55
C LEU A 65 -38.16 -0.91 -3.32
N ASN A 66 -38.66 -1.08 -2.08
CA ASN A 66 -39.69 -2.08 -1.69
C ASN A 66 -39.39 -3.53 -2.14
N ASP A 67 -38.12 -3.93 -2.18
CA ASP A 67 -37.68 -5.30 -2.51
C ASP A 67 -37.12 -5.98 -1.24
N GLU A 68 -37.94 -6.83 -0.61
CA GLU A 68 -37.61 -7.48 0.67
C GLU A 68 -36.32 -8.32 0.60
N LYS A 69 -36.03 -8.96 -0.54
CA LYS A 69 -34.80 -9.77 -0.69
C LYS A 69 -33.56 -8.88 -0.74
N LYS A 70 -33.62 -7.74 -1.43
CA LYS A 70 -32.51 -6.79 -1.47
C LYS A 70 -32.30 -6.11 -0.13
N VAL A 71 -33.39 -5.80 0.59
CA VAL A 71 -33.30 -5.25 1.95
C VAL A 71 -32.63 -6.26 2.89
N ALA A 72 -33.02 -7.54 2.84
CA ALA A 72 -32.38 -8.58 3.65
C ALA A 72 -30.89 -8.75 3.32
N GLY A 73 -30.51 -8.70 2.04
CA GLY A 73 -29.11 -8.73 1.61
C GLY A 73 -28.30 -7.52 2.13
N ALA A 74 -28.83 -6.30 1.95
CA ALA A 74 -28.17 -5.09 2.41
C ALA A 74 -28.06 -5.02 3.96
N GLN A 75 -29.03 -5.60 4.67
CA GLN A 75 -28.99 -5.73 6.12
C GLN A 75 -27.85 -6.68 6.56
N LYS A 76 -27.72 -7.83 5.89
CA LYS A 76 -26.63 -8.76 6.15
C LYS A 76 -25.26 -8.13 5.87
N ASP A 77 -25.11 -7.40 4.76
CA ASP A 77 -23.88 -6.68 4.43
C ASP A 77 -23.50 -5.65 5.53
N LEU A 78 -24.49 -4.98 6.12
CA LEU A 78 -24.28 -4.04 7.22
C LEU A 78 -23.83 -4.76 8.50
N GLU A 79 -24.47 -5.87 8.85
CA GLU A 79 -24.10 -6.68 10.02
C GLU A 79 -22.67 -7.22 9.90
N GLU A 80 -22.28 -7.70 8.72
CA GLU A 80 -20.90 -8.13 8.45
C GLU A 80 -19.90 -6.97 8.58
N ALA A 81 -20.24 -5.78 8.08
CA ALA A 81 -19.40 -4.60 8.24
C ALA A 81 -19.26 -4.14 9.70
N GLN A 82 -20.34 -4.21 10.48
CA GLN A 82 -20.34 -3.89 11.92
C GLN A 82 -19.47 -4.87 12.71
N LYS A 83 -19.62 -6.18 12.44
CA LYS A 83 -18.75 -7.19 13.04
C LYS A 83 -17.29 -6.96 12.70
N SER A 84 -16.98 -6.63 11.43
CA SER A 84 -15.60 -6.32 11.04
C SER A 84 -15.05 -5.11 11.79
N LEU A 85 -15.85 -4.05 12.00
CA LEU A 85 -15.45 -2.89 12.81
C LEU A 85 -15.17 -3.28 14.26
N GLU A 86 -16.02 -4.11 14.87
CA GLU A 86 -15.81 -4.62 16.23
C GLU A 86 -14.53 -5.46 16.31
N ASP A 87 -14.32 -6.37 15.37
CA ASP A 87 -13.16 -7.26 15.30
C ASP A 87 -11.84 -6.47 15.16
N TYR A 88 -11.80 -5.46 14.27
CA TYR A 88 -10.62 -4.61 14.12
C TYR A 88 -10.40 -3.71 15.34
N THR A 89 -11.48 -3.20 15.94
CA THR A 89 -11.37 -2.37 17.15
C THR A 89 -10.81 -3.18 18.31
N ALA A 90 -11.33 -4.39 18.54
CA ALA A 90 -10.83 -5.28 19.57
C ALA A 90 -9.37 -5.67 19.32
N PHE A 91 -9.04 -6.07 18.09
CA PHE A 91 -7.68 -6.44 17.70
C PHE A 91 -6.68 -5.31 17.96
N TRP A 92 -6.95 -4.09 17.47
CA TRP A 92 -6.02 -2.98 17.63
C TRP A 92 -5.96 -2.43 19.06
N ASN A 93 -7.04 -2.54 19.84
CA ASN A 93 -6.99 -2.23 21.27
C ASN A 93 -6.08 -3.20 22.03
N ASP A 94 -6.14 -4.48 21.69
CA ASP A 94 -5.27 -5.51 22.27
C ASP A 94 -3.81 -5.29 21.87
N ILE A 95 -3.52 -4.97 20.59
CA ILE A 95 -2.16 -4.57 20.16
C ILE A 95 -1.66 -3.33 20.90
N LYS A 96 -2.49 -2.29 21.05
CA LYS A 96 -2.13 -1.06 21.79
C LYS A 96 -1.93 -1.32 23.29
N ALA A 97 -2.48 -2.40 23.84
CA ALA A 97 -2.26 -2.81 25.22
C ALA A 97 -0.92 -3.54 25.44
N ILE A 98 -0.26 -4.02 24.37
CA ILE A 98 1.06 -4.65 24.45
C ILE A 98 2.10 -3.60 24.83
N ASN A 99 2.79 -3.82 25.95
CA ASN A 99 3.83 -2.92 26.41
C ASN A 99 5.17 -3.19 25.71
N LEU A 100 5.30 -2.73 24.46
CA LEU A 100 6.50 -2.92 23.63
C LEU A 100 7.77 -2.30 24.26
N ALA A 101 7.63 -1.30 25.12
CA ALA A 101 8.75 -0.69 25.83
C ALA A 101 9.35 -1.57 26.94
N LYS A 102 8.62 -2.61 27.38
CA LYS A 102 9.07 -3.57 28.40
C LYS A 102 9.62 -4.87 27.82
N GLY A 103 9.66 -5.01 26.49
CA GLY A 103 10.21 -6.20 25.85
C GLY A 103 11.67 -6.43 26.20
N ASP A 104 12.03 -7.68 26.47
CA ASP A 104 13.37 -8.16 26.76
C ASP A 104 13.93 -8.90 25.54
N ALA A 105 14.99 -8.35 24.94
CA ALA A 105 15.59 -8.92 23.74
C ALA A 105 16.21 -10.31 23.96
N THR A 106 16.69 -10.63 25.17
CA THR A 106 17.25 -11.94 25.48
C THR A 106 16.14 -12.99 25.52
N LYS A 107 15.05 -12.71 26.26
CA LYS A 107 13.86 -13.57 26.24
C LYS A 107 13.27 -13.65 24.85
N GLY A 108 13.25 -12.54 24.11
CA GLY A 108 12.73 -12.48 22.75
C GLY A 108 13.45 -13.41 21.81
N SER A 109 14.78 -13.54 21.93
CA SER A 109 15.56 -14.50 21.16
C SER A 109 15.17 -15.95 21.49
N GLU A 110 14.94 -16.27 22.77
CA GLU A 110 14.52 -17.60 23.22
C GLU A 110 13.11 -17.91 22.73
N THR A 111 12.16 -17.00 22.92
CA THR A 111 10.78 -17.10 22.44
C THR A 111 10.73 -17.24 20.93
N PHE A 112 11.52 -16.46 20.18
CA PHE A 112 11.62 -16.56 18.72
C PHE A 112 12.09 -17.94 18.25
N ALA A 113 13.07 -18.52 18.94
CA ALA A 113 13.54 -19.87 18.66
C ALA A 113 12.50 -20.94 19.03
N ASN A 114 11.89 -20.83 20.22
CA ASN A 114 10.88 -21.78 20.72
C ASN A 114 9.59 -21.76 19.89
N ALA A 115 9.22 -20.58 19.37
CA ALA A 115 8.10 -20.41 18.45
C ALA A 115 8.38 -21.00 17.05
N GLY A 116 9.61 -21.44 16.77
CA GLY A 116 9.99 -22.00 15.48
C GLY A 116 10.09 -20.97 14.35
N CYS A 117 10.21 -19.67 14.67
CA CYS A 117 10.23 -18.61 13.65
C CYS A 117 11.39 -18.79 12.65
N ALA A 118 12.56 -19.23 13.14
CA ALA A 118 13.74 -19.53 12.33
C ALA A 118 13.56 -20.73 11.37
N GLY A 119 12.49 -21.52 11.54
CA GLY A 119 12.16 -22.62 10.64
C GLY A 119 11.72 -22.13 9.25
N CYS A 120 11.12 -20.93 9.18
CA CYS A 120 10.68 -20.32 7.94
C CYS A 120 11.46 -19.04 7.59
N HIS A 121 11.85 -18.26 8.61
CA HIS A 121 12.48 -16.95 8.44
C HIS A 121 13.99 -17.01 8.61
N GLY A 122 14.72 -16.38 7.68
CA GLY A 122 16.12 -16.05 7.86
C GLY A 122 16.30 -14.89 8.82
N VAL A 123 17.40 -14.91 9.57
CA VAL A 123 17.86 -13.82 10.43
C VAL A 123 19.39 -13.72 10.30
N GLU A 124 19.85 -13.34 9.10
CA GLU A 124 21.29 -13.21 8.79
C GLU A 124 22.05 -12.32 9.78
N ALA A 125 21.46 -11.22 10.27
CA ALA A 125 22.09 -10.35 11.27
C ALA A 125 22.37 -11.05 12.62
N ALA A 126 21.64 -12.14 12.92
CA ALA A 126 21.85 -12.98 14.08
C ALA A 126 22.62 -14.28 13.76
N GLY A 127 23.19 -14.39 12.55
CA GLY A 127 23.92 -15.59 12.12
C GLY A 127 23.02 -16.81 11.85
N MET A 128 21.71 -16.59 11.63
CA MET A 128 20.74 -17.65 11.35
C MET A 128 20.20 -17.52 9.90
N PRO A 129 21.01 -17.79 8.87
CA PRO A 129 20.53 -17.74 7.48
C PRO A 129 19.46 -18.81 7.24
N THR A 130 18.57 -18.57 6.28
CA THR A 130 17.55 -19.56 5.91
C THR A 130 18.21 -20.84 5.40
N ALA A 131 17.81 -22.00 5.94
CA ALA A 131 18.38 -23.29 5.58
C ALA A 131 17.94 -23.81 4.19
N MET A 132 16.87 -23.22 3.64
CA MET A 132 16.26 -23.61 2.36
C MET A 132 16.54 -22.57 1.27
N SER A 133 16.69 -23.04 0.04
CA SER A 133 16.79 -22.15 -1.12
C SER A 133 15.46 -21.43 -1.40
N ALA A 134 15.54 -20.30 -2.12
CA ALA A 134 14.34 -19.56 -2.54
C ALA A 134 13.34 -20.41 -3.35
N ALA A 135 13.84 -21.39 -4.13
CA ALA A 135 12.99 -22.31 -4.88
C ALA A 135 12.21 -23.26 -3.96
N GLU A 136 12.89 -23.85 -2.96
CA GLU A 136 12.25 -24.74 -1.99
C GLU A 136 11.25 -24.00 -1.10
N LEU A 137 11.57 -22.77 -0.68
CA LEU A 137 10.66 -21.92 0.09
C LEU A 137 9.44 -21.50 -0.73
N SER A 138 9.64 -21.18 -2.02
CA SER A 138 8.53 -20.87 -2.93
C SER A 138 7.61 -22.07 -3.13
N GLU A 139 8.15 -23.28 -3.14
CA GLU A 139 7.36 -24.51 -3.27
C GLU A 139 6.59 -24.81 -1.98
N ALA A 140 7.24 -24.68 -0.83
CA ALA A 140 6.64 -24.99 0.46
C ALA A 140 5.52 -24.01 0.85
N TYR A 141 5.70 -22.72 0.57
CA TYR A 141 4.83 -21.67 1.12
C TYR A 141 4.12 -20.82 0.05
N GLY A 142 4.38 -21.06 -1.23
CA GLY A 142 3.88 -20.25 -2.36
C GLY A 142 4.59 -18.90 -2.52
N VAL A 143 5.20 -18.39 -1.45
CA VAL A 143 6.00 -17.17 -1.42
C VAL A 143 7.23 -17.40 -0.54
N VAL A 144 8.39 -16.86 -0.94
CA VAL A 144 9.60 -16.90 -0.10
C VAL A 144 9.34 -16.08 1.17
N PRO A 145 9.49 -16.64 2.39
CA PRO A 145 9.41 -15.87 3.63
C PRO A 145 10.49 -14.78 3.69
N PRO A 146 10.22 -13.62 4.33
CA PRO A 146 11.20 -12.55 4.44
C PRO A 146 12.31 -12.93 5.44
N ASP A 147 13.52 -12.45 5.16
CA ASP A 147 14.55 -12.34 6.19
C ASP A 147 14.14 -11.21 7.17
N LEU A 148 14.32 -11.45 8.46
CA LEU A 148 13.85 -10.57 9.53
C LEU A 148 14.97 -9.70 10.12
N SER A 149 16.18 -9.73 9.55
CA SER A 149 17.33 -8.96 10.04
C SER A 149 17.09 -7.47 10.10
N THR A 150 16.22 -6.93 9.24
CA THR A 150 15.88 -5.50 9.20
C THR A 150 14.52 -5.19 9.80
N ALA A 151 13.74 -6.22 10.20
CA ALA A 151 12.34 -6.07 10.55
C ALA A 151 12.10 -5.06 11.68
N GLY A 152 12.96 -5.10 12.71
CA GLY A 152 12.89 -4.16 13.84
C GLY A 152 13.24 -2.71 13.49
N ALA A 153 13.86 -2.45 12.34
CA ALA A 153 14.20 -1.11 11.86
C ALA A 153 13.20 -0.57 10.83
N ILE A 154 12.64 -1.42 9.97
CA ILE A 154 11.85 -0.96 8.81
C ILE A 154 10.34 -0.91 9.04
N TYR A 155 9.80 -1.76 9.91
CA TYR A 155 8.37 -1.81 10.19
C TYR A 155 8.00 -0.88 11.35
N ASP A 156 6.74 -0.46 11.39
CA ASP A 156 6.18 0.12 12.60
C ASP A 156 6.10 -0.95 13.71
N GLU A 157 6.33 -0.55 14.96
CA GLU A 157 6.43 -1.50 16.07
C GLU A 157 5.08 -2.13 16.44
N HIS A 158 3.98 -1.38 16.35
CA HIS A 158 2.65 -1.90 16.61
C HIS A 158 2.16 -2.74 15.43
N PHE A 159 2.50 -2.35 14.20
CA PHE A 159 2.29 -3.19 13.04
C PHE A 159 3.05 -4.51 13.14
N LEU A 160 4.32 -4.50 13.56
CA LEU A 160 5.12 -5.70 13.71
C LEU A 160 4.53 -6.63 14.79
N ALA A 161 4.09 -6.07 15.92
CA ALA A 161 3.35 -6.81 16.94
C ALA A 161 2.03 -7.39 16.41
N ALA A 162 1.27 -6.60 15.63
CA ALA A 162 0.04 -7.02 14.98
C ALA A 162 0.28 -8.15 13.99
N LEU A 163 1.35 -8.06 13.19
CA LEU A 163 1.74 -9.06 12.20
C LEU A 163 2.11 -10.40 12.87
N ILE A 164 2.82 -10.37 13.99
CA ILE A 164 3.13 -11.58 14.75
C ILE A 164 1.84 -12.17 15.33
N LYS A 165 0.96 -11.34 15.89
CA LYS A 165 -0.27 -11.79 16.55
C LYS A 165 -1.29 -12.40 15.59
N ASP A 166 -1.64 -11.67 14.53
CA ASP A 166 -2.57 -12.12 13.49
C ASP A 166 -2.14 -11.54 12.14
N PRO A 167 -1.36 -12.31 11.35
CA PRO A 167 -0.86 -11.86 10.07
C PRO A 167 -1.98 -11.47 9.09
N THR A 168 -3.10 -12.18 9.09
CA THR A 168 -4.16 -11.93 8.11
C THR A 168 -4.89 -10.62 8.37
N LYS A 169 -5.10 -10.26 9.65
CA LYS A 169 -5.67 -8.96 10.02
C LYS A 169 -4.68 -7.84 9.76
N ALA A 170 -3.43 -7.97 10.21
CA ALA A 170 -2.41 -6.94 10.04
C ALA A 170 -2.15 -6.62 8.55
N LEU A 171 -2.07 -7.65 7.71
CA LEU A 171 -1.82 -7.51 6.27
C LEU A 171 -3.08 -7.19 5.45
N LYS A 172 -4.26 -7.15 6.08
CA LYS A 172 -5.58 -6.95 5.46
C LYS A 172 -5.90 -8.00 4.39
N LEU A 173 -5.74 -9.27 4.73
CA LEU A 173 -5.91 -10.41 3.83
C LEU A 173 -7.00 -11.41 4.27
N THR A 174 -7.85 -11.05 5.24
CA THR A 174 -8.94 -11.90 5.75
C THR A 174 -9.99 -12.26 4.69
N HIS A 175 -10.09 -11.49 3.60
CA HIS A 175 -10.94 -11.83 2.44
C HIS A 175 -10.36 -12.94 1.56
N LYS A 176 -9.07 -13.27 1.72
CA LYS A 176 -8.34 -14.22 0.89
C LYS A 176 -7.92 -15.48 1.66
N PHE A 177 -7.58 -15.33 2.94
CA PHE A 177 -7.14 -16.43 3.81
C PHE A 177 -8.10 -16.58 4.99
N ASN A 178 -8.46 -17.83 5.28
CA ASN A 178 -9.43 -18.22 6.29
C ASN A 178 -9.15 -19.67 6.75
N ASP A 179 -10.03 -20.26 7.54
CA ASP A 179 -9.84 -21.61 8.08
C ASP A 179 -9.74 -22.70 6.99
N GLU A 180 -10.42 -22.53 5.85
CA GLU A 180 -10.35 -23.46 4.71
C GLU A 180 -9.09 -23.25 3.86
N LYS A 181 -8.59 -22.00 3.84
CA LYS A 181 -7.39 -21.60 3.10
C LYS A 181 -6.46 -20.83 4.04
N PRO A 182 -5.69 -21.52 4.90
CA PRO A 182 -4.89 -20.88 5.92
C PRO A 182 -3.77 -20.03 5.31
N TYR A 183 -3.42 -18.95 6.00
CA TYR A 183 -2.24 -18.16 5.67
C TYR A 183 -0.97 -18.93 6.09
N PRO A 184 0.12 -18.93 5.28
CA PRO A 184 1.31 -19.74 5.58
C PRO A 184 2.00 -19.42 6.92
N MET A 185 1.88 -18.18 7.40
CA MET A 185 2.34 -17.80 8.74
C MET A 185 1.15 -17.89 9.70
N PRO A 186 1.11 -18.84 10.65
CA PRO A 186 0.01 -18.91 11.60
C PRO A 186 0.02 -17.72 12.56
N ALA A 187 -1.15 -17.43 13.15
CA ALA A 187 -1.25 -16.50 14.27
C ALA A 187 -0.42 -16.99 15.47
N PHE A 188 0.26 -16.08 16.16
CA PHE A 188 1.05 -16.41 17.33
C PHE A 188 0.16 -16.47 18.58
N PHE A 189 0.03 -17.67 19.14
CA PHE A 189 -0.76 -17.92 20.36
C PHE A 189 0.11 -18.09 21.62
N GLY A 190 1.42 -17.89 21.50
CA GLY A 190 2.39 -18.02 22.56
C GLY A 190 3.42 -19.14 22.33
N ALA A 191 4.57 -19.04 22.99
CA ALA A 191 5.68 -20.00 22.91
C ALA A 191 5.89 -20.79 24.22
N GLY A 192 4.86 -20.84 25.08
CA GLY A 192 4.89 -21.56 26.35
C GLY A 192 5.07 -20.67 27.60
N GLY A 193 5.15 -19.35 27.43
CA GLY A 193 5.13 -18.37 28.51
C GLY A 193 3.74 -18.09 29.09
N GLU A 194 3.70 -17.29 30.16
CA GLU A 194 2.46 -16.97 30.89
C GLU A 194 1.55 -15.97 30.16
N ASP A 195 2.14 -15.07 29.36
CA ASP A 195 1.42 -14.02 28.63
C ASP A 195 1.96 -13.90 27.19
N PRO A 196 1.18 -14.32 26.18
CA PRO A 196 1.55 -14.18 24.77
C PRO A 196 1.82 -12.72 24.36
N ASN A 197 1.19 -11.73 25.01
CA ASN A 197 1.46 -10.33 24.70
C ASN A 197 2.85 -9.88 25.18
N ALA A 198 3.29 -10.35 26.35
CA ALA A 198 4.66 -10.13 26.81
C ALA A 198 5.67 -10.82 25.87
N GLU A 199 5.38 -12.04 25.44
CA GLU A 199 6.22 -12.77 24.46
C GLU A 199 6.34 -12.03 23.13
N ILE A 200 5.24 -11.44 22.62
CA ILE A 200 5.28 -10.59 21.41
C ILE A 200 6.17 -9.36 21.65
N ALA A 201 6.05 -8.69 22.80
CA ALA A 201 6.90 -7.54 23.13
C ALA A 201 8.38 -7.93 23.17
N ASP A 202 8.71 -9.09 23.75
CA ASP A 202 10.05 -9.65 23.80
C ASP A 202 10.58 -9.94 22.38
N ILE A 203 9.80 -10.59 21.51
CA ILE A 203 10.18 -10.84 20.10
C ILE A 203 10.44 -9.52 19.36
N VAL A 204 9.57 -8.52 19.52
CA VAL A 204 9.77 -7.20 18.89
C VAL A 204 11.04 -6.53 19.40
N ALA A 205 11.33 -6.61 20.71
CA ALA A 205 12.56 -6.10 21.29
C ALA A 205 13.81 -6.82 20.73
N TYR A 206 13.74 -8.15 20.57
CA TYR A 206 14.79 -8.94 19.94
C TYR A 206 15.04 -8.50 18.50
N LEU A 207 14.00 -8.42 17.66
CA LEU A 207 14.12 -7.98 16.27
C LEU A 207 14.69 -6.56 16.16
N LYS A 208 14.35 -5.66 17.08
CA LYS A 208 14.96 -4.32 17.16
C LYS A 208 16.44 -4.36 17.55
N SER A 209 16.82 -5.25 18.47
CA SER A 209 18.19 -5.38 18.97
C SER A 209 19.20 -5.87 17.93
N ILE A 210 18.75 -6.71 17.00
CA ILE A 210 19.58 -7.26 15.93
C ILE A 210 19.56 -6.39 14.68
N ALA A 211 18.57 -5.50 14.56
CA ALA A 211 18.40 -4.70 13.36
C ALA A 211 19.54 -3.67 13.22
N PRO A 212 20.05 -3.44 11.99
CA PRO A 212 21.02 -2.41 11.75
C PRO A 212 20.41 -1.03 12.00
N LYS A 213 21.21 -0.10 12.53
CA LYS A 213 20.76 1.28 12.79
C LYS A 213 20.34 2.01 11.51
N GLU A 214 20.99 1.69 10.40
CA GLU A 214 20.69 2.26 9.09
C GLU A 214 20.49 1.14 8.08
N VAL A 215 19.37 1.22 7.36
CA VAL A 215 19.01 0.33 6.25
C VAL A 215 18.98 1.16 4.98
N SER A 216 19.69 0.72 3.94
CA SER A 216 19.70 1.43 2.64
C SER A 216 18.36 1.31 1.92
N ASP A 217 18.05 2.26 1.04
CA ASP A 217 16.80 2.28 0.27
C ASP A 217 16.58 0.97 -0.52
N GLU A 218 17.67 0.45 -1.10
CA GLU A 218 17.67 -0.83 -1.82
C GLU A 218 17.37 -2.01 -0.89
N GLN A 219 17.94 -2.03 0.32
CA GLN A 219 17.68 -3.09 1.29
C GLN A 219 16.25 -3.03 1.82
N VAL A 220 15.70 -1.83 2.10
CA VAL A 220 14.28 -1.69 2.47
C VAL A 220 13.39 -2.23 1.35
N PHE A 221 13.68 -1.88 0.09
CA PHE A 221 12.93 -2.40 -1.06
C PHE A 221 13.04 -3.93 -1.17
N ARG A 222 14.24 -4.48 -1.00
CA ARG A 222 14.48 -5.92 -1.05
C ARG A 222 13.59 -6.66 -0.04
N ASP A 223 13.60 -6.22 1.21
CA ASP A 223 12.94 -6.93 2.30
C ASP A 223 11.42 -6.70 2.31
N ALA A 224 10.96 -5.53 1.86
CA ALA A 224 9.54 -5.17 1.85
C ALA A 224 8.80 -5.59 0.57
N CYS A 225 9.46 -5.55 -0.60
CA CYS A 225 8.78 -5.62 -1.90
C CYS A 225 9.28 -6.75 -2.80
N GLN A 226 10.58 -7.05 -2.79
CA GLN A 226 11.21 -7.92 -3.80
C GLN A 226 10.80 -9.40 -3.70
N ARG A 227 10.20 -9.84 -2.59
CA ARG A 227 9.54 -11.16 -2.52
C ARG A 227 8.46 -11.36 -3.57
N CYS A 228 7.79 -10.29 -3.99
CA CYS A 228 6.66 -10.35 -4.92
C CYS A 228 6.93 -9.58 -6.21
N HIS A 229 7.75 -8.53 -6.15
CA HIS A 229 7.90 -7.58 -7.26
C HIS A 229 9.28 -7.61 -7.90
N ASP A 230 9.29 -7.30 -9.20
CA ASP A 230 10.51 -6.91 -9.90
C ASP A 230 10.77 -5.41 -9.77
N MET A 231 12.04 -5.02 -9.87
CA MET A 231 12.51 -3.67 -10.19
C MET A 231 13.54 -3.80 -11.33
N LYS A 232 13.05 -4.14 -12.52
CA LYS A 232 13.90 -4.45 -13.68
C LYS A 232 14.87 -3.35 -14.06
N TYR A 233 14.51 -2.07 -13.86
CA TYR A 233 15.42 -0.96 -14.19
C TYR A 233 16.64 -0.90 -13.27
N GLU A 234 16.58 -1.52 -12.08
CA GLU A 234 17.70 -1.69 -11.15
C GLU A 234 18.25 -3.14 -11.17
N ASN A 235 17.88 -3.96 -12.17
CA ASN A 235 18.24 -5.38 -12.28
C ASN A 235 17.87 -6.21 -11.04
N LYS A 236 16.79 -5.85 -10.34
CA LYS A 236 16.23 -6.66 -9.24
C LYS A 236 15.04 -7.44 -9.74
N TYR A 237 15.03 -8.73 -9.45
CA TYR A 237 13.97 -9.64 -9.85
C TYR A 237 13.30 -10.24 -8.62
N THR A 238 12.03 -10.60 -8.78
CA THR A 238 11.26 -11.23 -7.72
C THR A 238 11.99 -12.47 -7.18
N LEU A 239 12.05 -12.60 -5.85
CA LEU A 239 12.73 -13.71 -5.19
C LEU A 239 11.91 -15.01 -5.27
N THR A 240 10.59 -14.89 -5.41
CA THR A 240 9.68 -16.03 -5.44
C THR A 240 9.53 -16.57 -6.86
N ASN A 241 9.44 -17.89 -7.00
CA ASN A 241 9.08 -18.51 -8.27
C ASN A 241 7.74 -17.94 -8.80
N ARG A 242 7.70 -17.46 -10.05
CA ARG A 242 6.51 -16.80 -10.62
C ARG A 242 5.28 -17.69 -10.73
N VAL A 243 5.45 -19.00 -10.94
CA VAL A 243 4.33 -19.94 -11.03
C VAL A 243 3.68 -20.06 -9.65
N ASN A 244 4.49 -20.29 -8.62
CA ASN A 244 4.03 -20.43 -7.24
C ASN A 244 3.46 -19.10 -6.72
N LEU A 245 4.12 -17.98 -7.04
CA LEU A 245 3.65 -16.65 -6.70
C LEU A 245 2.30 -16.32 -7.35
N ALA A 246 2.10 -16.68 -8.63
CA ALA A 246 0.82 -16.49 -9.29
C ALA A 246 -0.28 -17.36 -8.68
N ALA A 247 0.01 -18.60 -8.29
CA ALA A 247 -0.94 -19.46 -7.57
C ALA A 247 -1.28 -18.88 -6.19
N TYR A 248 -0.28 -18.34 -5.48
CA TYR A 248 -0.42 -17.71 -4.18
C TYR A 248 -1.24 -16.41 -4.26
N MET A 249 -0.86 -15.49 -5.15
CA MET A 249 -1.46 -14.15 -5.28
C MET A 249 -2.75 -14.15 -6.12
N GLY A 250 -2.94 -15.13 -7.00
CA GLY A 250 -3.99 -15.18 -8.01
C GLY A 250 -3.59 -14.57 -9.36
N SER A 251 -2.49 -13.82 -9.40
CA SER A 251 -1.85 -13.32 -10.62
C SER A 251 -0.41 -12.90 -10.31
N ASN A 252 0.42 -12.71 -11.35
CA ASN A 252 1.77 -12.19 -11.15
C ASN A 252 1.73 -10.70 -10.78
N PRO A 253 2.40 -10.29 -9.68
CA PRO A 253 2.53 -8.87 -9.36
C PRO A 253 3.28 -8.09 -10.46
N PRO A 254 2.96 -6.80 -10.65
CA PRO A 254 3.60 -5.98 -11.67
C PRO A 254 5.06 -5.68 -11.35
N ASP A 255 5.84 -5.37 -12.39
CA ASP A 255 7.14 -4.72 -12.25
C ASP A 255 6.97 -3.29 -11.72
N LEU A 256 7.78 -2.92 -10.74
CA LEU A 256 7.65 -1.63 -10.04
C LEU A 256 8.47 -0.50 -10.68
N SER A 257 9.31 -0.80 -11.68
CA SER A 257 10.25 0.16 -12.27
C SER A 257 9.57 1.44 -12.77
N MET A 258 8.34 1.34 -13.26
CA MET A 258 7.60 2.50 -13.80
C MET A 258 6.45 2.99 -12.92
N MET A 259 6.23 2.39 -11.75
CA MET A 259 5.05 2.68 -10.94
C MET A 259 5.06 4.10 -10.37
N ILE A 260 6.24 4.63 -10.02
CA ILE A 260 6.36 6.03 -9.58
C ILE A 260 5.91 7.03 -10.64
N ARG A 261 6.18 6.75 -11.93
CA ARG A 261 5.78 7.63 -13.04
C ARG A 261 4.32 7.44 -13.43
N SER A 262 3.80 6.23 -13.34
CA SER A 262 2.43 5.92 -13.75
C SER A 262 1.39 6.26 -12.69
N LYS A 263 1.75 6.19 -11.40
CA LYS A 263 0.85 6.42 -10.27
C LYS A 263 1.14 7.70 -9.49
N GLY A 264 2.40 8.12 -9.46
CA GLY A 264 2.82 9.26 -8.65
C GLY A 264 3.07 8.88 -7.18
N ASP A 265 3.76 9.79 -6.50
CA ASP A 265 4.22 9.66 -5.12
C ASP A 265 3.06 9.48 -4.11
N ASP A 266 2.09 10.40 -4.14
CA ASP A 266 0.91 10.39 -3.24
C ASP A 266 0.09 9.09 -3.35
N TYR A 267 -0.11 8.56 -4.57
CA TYR A 267 -0.81 7.30 -4.76
C TYR A 267 -0.04 6.14 -4.12
N LEU A 268 1.27 6.09 -4.29
CA LEU A 268 2.08 4.99 -3.80
C LEU A 268 2.17 4.98 -2.28
N HIS A 269 2.30 6.14 -1.64
CA HIS A 269 2.20 6.24 -0.18
C HIS A 269 0.87 5.67 0.34
N LYS A 270 -0.25 6.10 -0.25
CA LYS A 270 -1.58 5.59 0.12
C LYS A 270 -1.71 4.09 -0.09
N PHE A 271 -1.21 3.60 -1.22
CA PHE A 271 -1.37 2.20 -1.62
C PHE A 271 -0.48 1.24 -0.84
N ILE A 272 0.77 1.60 -0.57
CA ILE A 272 1.72 0.77 0.21
C ILE A 272 1.27 0.70 1.68
N ASN A 273 0.81 1.83 2.22
CA ASN A 273 0.30 1.94 3.58
C ASN A 273 -1.03 1.18 3.78
N ASP A 274 -1.97 1.27 2.84
CA ASP A 274 -3.21 0.50 2.85
C ASP A 274 -3.69 0.17 1.43
N THR A 275 -3.45 -1.08 1.03
CA THR A 275 -3.78 -1.55 -0.32
C THR A 275 -5.28 -1.58 -0.58
N GLN A 276 -6.09 -1.77 0.46
CA GLN A 276 -7.54 -1.89 0.35
C GLN A 276 -8.21 -0.54 0.12
N LYS A 277 -7.56 0.58 0.46
CA LYS A 277 -8.06 1.93 0.12
C LYS A 277 -8.11 2.17 -1.39
N MET A 278 -7.10 1.70 -2.11
CA MET A 278 -6.94 2.00 -3.54
C MET A 278 -7.42 0.86 -4.42
N LEU A 279 -7.33 -0.39 -3.94
CA LEU A 279 -7.73 -1.58 -4.68
C LEU A 279 -8.40 -2.60 -3.74
N PRO A 280 -9.69 -2.40 -3.39
CA PRO A 280 -10.42 -3.32 -2.52
C PRO A 280 -10.40 -4.76 -3.05
N GLY A 281 -10.14 -5.72 -2.16
CA GLY A 281 -10.08 -7.16 -2.49
C GLY A 281 -8.76 -7.61 -3.11
N THR A 282 -7.78 -6.72 -3.25
CA THR A 282 -6.45 -7.10 -3.75
C THR A 282 -5.79 -8.14 -2.87
N ALA A 283 -5.01 -9.04 -3.50
CA ALA A 283 -4.16 -10.00 -2.80
C ALA A 283 -2.84 -9.37 -2.32
N MET A 284 -2.53 -8.13 -2.75
CA MET A 284 -1.34 -7.41 -2.27
C MET A 284 -1.54 -7.07 -0.78
N PRO A 285 -0.71 -7.63 0.12
CA PRO A 285 -0.81 -7.29 1.53
C PRO A 285 -0.43 -5.83 1.77
N ARG A 286 -0.97 -5.24 2.84
CA ARG A 286 -0.36 -4.06 3.47
C ARG A 286 1.10 -4.38 3.81
N VAL A 287 2.01 -3.43 3.58
CA VAL A 287 3.44 -3.64 3.84
C VAL A 287 3.80 -3.31 5.30
N GLY A 288 3.20 -2.27 5.89
CA GLY A 288 3.37 -1.92 7.31
C GLY A 288 4.70 -1.25 7.67
N LEU A 289 5.37 -0.66 6.68
CA LEU A 289 6.58 0.12 6.89
C LEU A 289 6.30 1.32 7.80
N ASN A 290 7.27 1.67 8.64
CA ASN A 290 7.27 3.00 9.24
C ASN A 290 7.48 4.07 8.16
N LYS A 291 7.07 5.31 8.45
CA LYS A 291 7.11 6.41 7.47
C LYS A 291 8.48 6.58 6.81
N ALA A 292 9.55 6.57 7.59
CA ALA A 292 10.90 6.75 7.07
C ALA A 292 11.29 5.64 6.08
N SER A 293 10.87 4.40 6.34
CA SER A 293 11.17 3.25 5.47
C SER A 293 10.30 3.25 4.21
N GLU A 294 9.03 3.69 4.31
CA GLU A 294 8.20 3.89 3.13
C GLU A 294 8.76 5.00 2.23
N ASP A 295 9.18 6.13 2.82
CA ASP A 295 9.87 7.21 2.09
C ASP A 295 11.11 6.69 1.34
N LYS A 296 11.88 5.77 1.95
CA LYS A 296 13.03 5.09 1.32
C LYS A 296 12.62 4.21 0.13
N VAL A 297 11.52 3.45 0.25
CA VAL A 297 10.99 2.65 -0.88
C VAL A 297 10.57 3.55 -2.03
N ILE A 298 9.86 4.64 -1.75
CA ILE A 298 9.44 5.61 -2.76
C ILE A 298 10.65 6.29 -3.41
N ALA A 299 11.67 6.65 -2.63
CA ALA A 299 12.92 7.18 -3.15
C ALA A 299 13.64 6.19 -4.07
N TYR A 300 13.70 4.90 -3.70
CA TYR A 300 14.27 3.85 -4.56
C TYR A 300 13.48 3.69 -5.86
N MET A 301 12.15 3.70 -5.79
CA MET A 301 11.28 3.65 -6.96
C MET A 301 11.48 4.87 -7.86
N ALA A 302 11.62 6.07 -7.29
CA ALA A 302 11.90 7.31 -8.01
C ALA A 302 13.27 7.27 -8.69
N LYS A 303 14.30 6.75 -8.02
CA LYS A 303 15.62 6.53 -8.60
C LYS A 303 15.53 5.60 -9.82
N ALA A 304 14.84 4.47 -9.68
CA ALA A 304 14.70 3.47 -10.73
C ALA A 304 13.90 3.99 -11.93
N GLY A 305 12.72 4.56 -11.67
CA GLY A 305 11.76 4.92 -12.70
C GLY A 305 11.87 6.35 -13.21
N ASP A 306 12.51 7.23 -12.45
CA ASP A 306 12.46 8.67 -12.67
C ASP A 306 13.81 9.37 -12.41
N ALA A 307 14.90 8.72 -12.78
CA ALA A 307 16.26 9.23 -12.60
C ALA A 307 16.50 10.65 -13.16
N LYS A 308 15.70 11.06 -14.17
CA LYS A 308 15.77 12.37 -14.83
C LYS A 308 14.59 13.29 -14.48
N LYS A 309 13.98 13.12 -13.31
CA LYS A 309 12.83 13.92 -12.85
C LYS A 309 13.06 15.42 -13.01
N ALA A 310 14.20 15.92 -12.51
CA ALA A 310 14.54 17.35 -12.55
C ALA A 310 14.72 17.88 -13.99
N GLU A 311 15.35 17.11 -14.88
CA GLU A 311 15.47 17.46 -16.31
C GLU A 311 14.09 17.54 -16.98
N ARG A 312 13.18 16.61 -16.67
CA ARG A 312 11.82 16.61 -17.23
C ARG A 312 10.98 17.78 -16.73
N GLU A 313 11.00 18.05 -15.43
CA GLU A 313 10.22 19.14 -14.82
C GLU A 313 10.67 20.51 -15.35
N SER A 314 11.99 20.71 -15.47
CA SER A 314 12.53 21.95 -16.05
C SER A 314 12.19 22.10 -17.54
N LEU A 315 12.21 21.02 -18.32
CA LEU A 315 11.81 21.07 -19.74
C LEU A 315 10.35 21.49 -19.92
N GLY A 316 9.44 20.98 -19.07
CA GLY A 316 8.02 21.36 -19.10
C GLY A 316 7.81 22.86 -18.87
N ILE A 317 8.50 23.43 -17.87
CA ILE A 317 8.46 24.86 -17.58
C ILE A 317 9.00 25.67 -18.76
N ASN A 318 10.17 25.27 -19.29
CA ASN A 318 10.78 25.94 -20.44
C ASN A 318 9.86 25.92 -21.66
N MET A 319 9.15 24.81 -21.90
CA MET A 319 8.22 24.68 -23.02
C MET A 319 6.96 25.55 -22.84
N MET A 320 6.43 25.66 -21.62
CA MET A 320 5.32 26.58 -21.31
C MET A 320 5.72 28.04 -21.56
N ILE A 321 6.91 28.44 -21.12
CA ILE A 321 7.45 29.79 -21.36
C ILE A 321 7.64 30.04 -22.86
N TYR A 322 8.19 29.07 -23.60
CA TYR A 322 8.34 29.15 -25.05
C TYR A 322 6.99 29.42 -25.74
N PHE A 323 5.96 28.61 -25.45
CA PHE A 323 4.64 28.80 -26.05
C PHE A 323 3.98 30.12 -25.65
N LEU A 324 4.19 30.60 -24.42
CA LEU A 324 3.71 31.91 -23.98
C LEU A 324 4.33 33.03 -24.82
N ILE A 325 5.66 33.01 -25.02
CA ILE A 325 6.38 34.02 -25.82
C ILE A 325 5.92 34.00 -27.28
N PHE A 326 5.84 32.81 -27.89
CA PHE A 326 5.36 32.68 -29.28
C PHE A 326 3.89 33.08 -29.42
N GLY A 327 3.07 32.82 -28.41
CA GLY A 327 1.69 33.30 -28.34
C GLY A 327 1.60 34.83 -28.34
N ILE A 328 2.47 35.50 -27.57
CA ILE A 328 2.57 36.98 -27.56
C ILE A 328 3.01 37.50 -28.93
N PHE A 329 4.05 36.91 -29.54
CA PHE A 329 4.50 37.32 -30.88
C PHE A 329 3.42 37.12 -31.94
N GLY A 330 2.71 35.98 -31.91
CA GLY A 330 1.58 35.74 -32.79
C GLY A 330 0.45 36.76 -32.62
N TRP A 331 0.15 37.14 -31.37
CA TRP A 331 -0.83 38.17 -31.06
C TRP A 331 -0.40 39.56 -31.56
N LEU A 332 0.85 39.96 -31.32
CA LEU A 332 1.42 41.23 -31.79
C LEU A 332 1.45 41.29 -33.32
N TRP A 333 1.86 40.21 -33.99
CA TRP A 333 1.85 40.09 -35.45
C TRP A 333 0.44 40.23 -36.01
N LYS A 334 -0.54 39.51 -35.43
CA LYS A 334 -1.95 39.64 -35.82
C LYS A 334 -2.43 41.08 -35.69
N ARG A 335 -2.14 41.74 -34.56
CA ARG A 335 -2.54 43.14 -34.34
C ARG A 335 -1.94 44.08 -35.39
N LYS A 336 -0.66 43.93 -35.73
CA LYS A 336 0.03 44.73 -36.74
C LYS A 336 -0.57 44.55 -38.14
N VAL A 337 -0.82 43.31 -38.55
CA VAL A 337 -1.41 43.03 -39.88
C VAL A 337 -2.85 43.55 -39.96
N TRP A 338 -3.64 43.39 -38.90
CA TRP A 338 -5.02 43.86 -38.88
C TRP A 338 -5.14 45.39 -38.85
N SER A 339 -4.22 46.11 -38.19
CA SER A 339 -4.18 47.58 -38.24
C SER A 339 -3.83 48.17 -39.60
N SER A 340 -3.33 47.35 -40.54
CA SER A 340 -3.07 47.78 -41.92
C SER A 340 -4.19 47.43 -42.90
N LEU A 341 -5.17 46.63 -42.47
CA LEU A 341 -6.29 46.16 -43.30
C LEU A 341 -7.62 46.82 -42.96
N HIS A 342 -7.73 47.52 -41.83
CA HIS A 342 -8.87 48.31 -41.35
C HIS A 342 -8.35 49.57 -40.66
#